data_AF-A0AAN7UF86-F1
#
_entry.id   AF-A0AAN7UF86-F1
#
_cell.length_a   1.000
_cell.length_b   1.000
_cell.length_c   1.000
_cell.angle_alpha   90.00
_cell.angle_beta   90.00
_cell.angle_gamma   90.00
#
_symmetry.space_group_name_H-M   'P 1'
#
loop_
_entity.id
_entity.type
_entity.pdbx_description
1 polymer ?
#
loop_
_entity_poly.entity_id
_entity_poly.type
_entity_poly.pdbx_seq_one_letter_code
_entity_poly.pdbx_strand_id
1 'polypeptide(L)'
;MGKDPLKVPKYEDKHWGFCYDAYVGDLDVFHQLHCLNTLRQYAYADYYNLTAINASDESSVMALHVNHGVDILLQEIQCSGNVRFITSGWLGISATRSQTC
;
A
#
# COMPACT_ATOMS: atom_id res chain seq x y z
N MET A 1 7.54 14.06 9.13
CA MET A 1 6.35 13.21 8.91
C MET A 1 5.11 13.64 9.68
N GLY A 2 5.17 14.54 10.68
CA GLY A 2 3.97 15.02 11.39
C GLY A 2 3.18 13.95 12.16
N LYS A 3 3.74 12.74 12.26
CA LYS A 3 3.22 11.61 13.02
C LYS A 3 3.94 11.54 14.35
N ASP A 4 3.23 11.08 15.38
CA ASP A 4 3.79 10.82 16.71
C ASP A 4 4.87 9.72 16.61
N PRO A 5 6.15 10.03 16.91
CA PRO A 5 7.25 9.09 16.79
C PRO A 5 7.10 7.84 17.67
N LEU A 6 6.29 7.90 18.73
CA LEU A 6 6.04 6.75 19.61
C LEU A 6 5.06 5.73 18.99
N LYS A 7 4.37 6.10 17.91
CA LYS A 7 3.35 5.27 17.24
C LYS A 7 3.79 4.76 15.87
N VAL A 8 4.96 5.18 15.41
CA VAL A 8 5.51 4.72 14.13
C VAL A 8 6.43 3.53 14.39
N PRO A 9 6.28 2.41 13.64
CA PRO A 9 7.18 1.27 13.79
C PRO A 9 8.62 1.65 13.49
N LYS A 10 9.53 1.03 14.24
CA LYS A 10 10.97 1.18 14.09
C LYS A 10 11.58 -0.13 13.60
N TYR A 11 12.67 -0.03 12.85
CA TYR A 11 13.50 -1.19 12.55
C TYR A 11 14.21 -1.69 13.81
N GLU A 12 14.42 -3.00 13.90
CA GLU A 12 15.21 -3.58 14.98
C GLU A 12 16.72 -3.41 14.70
N ASP A 13 17.42 -2.68 15.57
CA ASP A 13 18.85 -2.37 15.43
C ASP A 13 19.71 -3.64 15.28
N LYS A 14 19.40 -4.71 16.04
CA LYS A 14 20.15 -5.98 16.01
C LYS A 14 20.20 -6.65 14.62
N HIS A 15 19.22 -6.38 13.76
CA HIS A 15 19.12 -7.03 12.45
C HIS A 15 19.56 -6.09 11.33
N TRP A 16 19.23 -4.80 11.44
CA TRP A 16 19.44 -3.84 10.37
C TRP A 16 20.66 -2.92 10.58
N GLY A 17 21.20 -2.84 11.80
CA GLY A 17 22.41 -2.07 12.10
C GLY A 17 22.24 -0.54 12.01
N PHE A 18 20.99 -0.05 11.98
CA PHE A 18 20.72 1.39 12.01
C PHE A 18 20.88 1.89 13.45
N CYS A 19 22.05 2.44 13.78
CA CYS A 19 22.40 2.97 15.11
C CYS A 19 21.61 4.22 15.56
N TYR A 20 20.52 4.57 14.86
CA TYR A 20 19.66 5.73 15.11
C TYR A 20 18.21 5.32 14.98
N ASP A 21 17.28 6.16 15.45
CA ASP A 21 15.84 5.96 15.32
C ASP A 21 15.43 5.81 13.83
N ALA A 22 15.39 4.57 13.35
CA ALA A 22 15.04 4.21 11.99
C ALA A 22 13.57 3.80 11.93
N TYR A 23 12.75 4.60 11.25
CA TYR A 23 11.31 4.40 11.14
C TYR A 23 10.95 3.70 9.83
N VAL A 24 9.95 2.82 9.89
CA VAL A 24 9.40 2.17 8.69
C VAL A 24 8.48 3.14 7.96
N GLY A 25 8.70 3.29 6.66
CA GLY A 25 7.84 4.10 5.80
C GLY A 25 8.03 3.78 4.33
N ASP A 26 6.98 4.03 3.55
CA ASP A 26 6.91 3.78 2.12
C ASP A 26 6.58 5.08 1.38
N LEU A 27 6.87 5.14 0.08
CA LEU A 27 6.39 6.24 -0.76
C LEU A 27 4.92 6.04 -1.10
N ASP A 28 4.12 7.12 -0.98
CA ASP A 28 2.68 7.11 -1.21
C ASP A 28 2.30 6.60 -2.61
N VAL A 29 3.13 6.89 -3.63
CA VAL A 29 2.95 6.35 -4.99
C VAL A 29 2.86 4.82 -5.03
N PHE A 30 3.64 4.10 -4.22
CA PHE A 30 3.59 2.63 -4.18
C PHE A 30 2.33 2.13 -3.48
N HIS A 31 1.85 2.85 -2.47
CA HIS A 31 0.59 2.53 -1.81
C HIS A 31 -0.62 2.74 -2.74
N GLN A 32 -0.61 3.82 -3.52
CA GLN A 32 -1.63 4.08 -4.54
C GLN A 32 -1.66 2.96 -5.60
N LEU A 33 -0.49 2.56 -6.11
CA LEU A 33 -0.38 1.43 -7.05
C LEU A 33 -0.87 0.11 -6.46
N HIS A 34 -0.52 -0.18 -5.20
CA HIS A 34 -1.00 -1.36 -4.50
C HIS A 34 -2.53 -1.37 -4.39
N CYS A 35 -3.14 -0.27 -3.93
CA CYS A 35 -4.59 -0.15 -3.80
C CYS A 35 -5.31 -0.29 -5.14
N LEU A 36 -4.79 0.32 -6.21
CA LEU A 36 -5.37 0.21 -7.55
C LEU A 36 -5.34 -1.24 -8.06
N ASN A 37 -4.21 -1.94 -7.87
CA ASN A 37 -4.09 -3.35 -8.24
C ASN A 37 -5.04 -4.23 -7.42
N THR A 38 -5.19 -3.97 -6.11
CA THR A 38 -6.14 -4.67 -5.25
C THR A 38 -7.58 -4.48 -5.76
N LEU A 39 -8.00 -3.24 -6.05
CA LEU A 39 -9.33 -2.97 -6.62
C LEU A 39 -9.56 -3.70 -7.95
N ARG A 40 -8.55 -3.73 -8.84
CA ARG A 40 -8.61 -4.50 -10.08
C ARG A 40 -8.82 -6.00 -9.81
N GLN A 41 -8.09 -6.58 -8.87
CA GLN A 41 -8.23 -7.99 -8.52
C GLN A 41 -9.62 -8.31 -7.93
N TYR A 42 -10.18 -7.40 -7.12
CA TYR A 42 -11.54 -7.54 -6.59
C TYR A 42 -12.62 -7.42 -7.69
N ALA A 43 -12.39 -6.65 -8.75
CA ALA A 43 -13.33 -6.60 -9.88
C ALA A 43 -13.30 -7.89 -10.71
N TYR A 44 -12.14 -8.54 -10.84
CA TYR A 44 -11.95 -9.82 -11.53
C TYR A 44 -11.83 -10.99 -10.55
N ALA A 45 -12.71 -11.02 -9.56
CA ALA A 45 -12.63 -11.94 -8.44
C ALA A 45 -12.51 -13.42 -8.86
N ASP A 46 -13.29 -13.84 -9.86
CA ASP A 46 -13.30 -15.23 -10.34
C ASP A 46 -11.95 -15.63 -10.95
N TYR A 47 -11.28 -14.71 -11.65
CA TYR A 47 -9.92 -14.95 -12.19
C TYR A 47 -8.89 -15.12 -11.07
N TYR A 48 -9.05 -14.40 -9.96
CA TYR A 48 -8.11 -14.42 -8.82
C TYR A 48 -8.53 -15.35 -7.67
N ASN A 49 -9.60 -16.14 -7.83
CA ASN A 49 -10.18 -16.98 -6.76
C ASN A 49 -10.54 -16.19 -5.49
N LEU A 50 -11.12 -15.00 -5.64
CA LEU A 50 -11.55 -14.11 -4.55
C LEU A 50 -13.09 -14.03 -4.47
N THR A 51 -13.64 -13.78 -3.28
CA THR A 51 -15.08 -13.52 -3.09
C THR A 51 -15.37 -12.03 -3.33
N ALA A 52 -15.89 -11.61 -4.49
CA ALA A 52 -16.18 -10.18 -4.74
C ALA A 52 -17.24 -9.91 -5.85
N ILE A 53 -17.34 -8.62 -6.28
CA ILE A 53 -18.26 -8.13 -7.31
C ILE A 53 -17.90 -8.79 -8.65
N ASN A 54 -18.86 -9.45 -9.28
CA ASN A 54 -18.62 -10.23 -10.49
C ASN A 54 -18.58 -9.31 -11.74
N ALA A 55 -17.40 -8.81 -12.10
CA ALA A 55 -17.11 -8.27 -13.44
C ALA A 55 -16.34 -9.29 -14.30
N SER A 56 -16.48 -10.57 -13.98
CA SER A 56 -15.72 -11.69 -14.56
C SER A 56 -16.09 -11.98 -16.02
N ASP A 57 -17.27 -11.52 -16.46
CA ASP A 57 -17.58 -11.44 -17.88
C ASP A 57 -16.82 -10.27 -18.50
N GLU A 58 -15.65 -10.57 -19.08
CA GLU A 58 -14.81 -9.59 -19.78
C GLU A 58 -15.53 -8.88 -20.93
N SER A 59 -16.60 -9.48 -21.49
CA SER A 59 -17.40 -8.88 -22.55
C SER A 59 -18.47 -7.90 -22.03
N SER A 60 -18.63 -7.81 -20.71
CA SER A 60 -19.61 -6.92 -20.09
C SER A 60 -19.21 -5.45 -20.16
N VAL A 61 -20.21 -4.56 -20.23
CA VAL A 61 -20.01 -3.11 -20.11
C VAL A 61 -19.30 -2.74 -18.79
N MET A 62 -19.49 -3.54 -17.74
CA MET A 62 -18.84 -3.34 -16.45
C MET A 62 -17.33 -3.60 -16.52
N ALA A 63 -16.90 -4.70 -17.16
CA ALA A 63 -15.48 -5.00 -17.35
C ALA A 63 -14.78 -3.90 -18.17
N LEU A 64 -15.41 -3.39 -19.23
CA LEU A 64 -14.91 -2.24 -20.00
C LEU A 64 -14.73 -0.99 -19.13
N HIS A 65 -15.73 -0.65 -18.31
CA HIS A 65 -15.68 0.52 -17.44
C HIS A 65 -14.61 0.38 -16.35
N VAL A 66 -14.49 -0.80 -15.75
CA VAL A 66 -13.44 -1.10 -14.77
C VAL A 66 -12.05 -0.97 -15.40
N ASN A 67 -11.82 -1.57 -16.57
CA ASN A 67 -10.52 -1.50 -17.24
C ASN A 67 -10.16 -0.06 -17.60
N HIS A 68 -11.09 0.66 -18.23
CA HIS A 68 -10.90 2.07 -18.55
C HIS A 68 -10.59 2.93 -17.32
N GLY A 69 -11.32 2.71 -16.22
CA GLY A 69 -11.10 3.40 -14.95
C GLY A 69 -9.74 3.08 -14.35
N VAL A 70 -9.32 1.81 -14.36
CA VAL A 70 -8.00 1.38 -13.89
C VAL A 70 -6.89 2.07 -14.69
N ASP A 71 -7.04 2.15 -16.02
CA ASP A 71 -6.05 2.76 -16.90
C ASP A 71 -5.92 4.28 -16.67
N ILE A 72 -7.04 5.00 -16.48
CA ILE A 72 -7.00 6.43 -16.16
C ILE A 72 -6.34 6.67 -14.79
N LEU A 73 -6.73 5.89 -13.78
CA LEU A 73 -6.16 6.05 -12.44
C LEU A 73 -4.66 5.72 -12.41
N LEU A 74 -4.22 4.71 -13.16
CA LEU A 74 -2.81 4.39 -13.28
C LEU A 74 -2.03 5.55 -13.92
N GLN A 75 -2.56 6.16 -14.99
CA GLN A 75 -1.96 7.31 -15.64
C GLN A 75 -1.83 8.50 -14.67
N GLU A 76 -2.87 8.81 -13.90
CA GLU A 76 -2.83 9.89 -12.90
C GLU A 76 -1.80 9.63 -11.79
N ILE A 77 -1.70 8.39 -11.30
CA ILE A 77 -0.69 8.00 -10.30
C ILE A 77 0.72 8.16 -10.87
N GLN A 78 0.96 7.71 -12.11
CA GLN A 78 2.26 7.81 -12.77
C GLN A 78 2.66 9.26 -13.07
N CYS A 79 1.71 10.09 -13.49
CA CYS A 79 1.95 11.51 -13.80
C CYS A 79 2.15 12.36 -12.54
N SER A 80 1.38 12.12 -11.48
CA SER A 80 1.50 12.89 -10.23
C SER A 80 2.66 12.41 -9.35
N GLY A 81 2.95 11.11 -9.35
CA GLY A 81 4.13 10.52 -8.72
C GLY A 81 4.32 10.97 -7.27
N ASN A 82 3.30 10.85 -6.41
CA ASN A 82 3.36 11.40 -5.06
C ASN A 82 4.46 10.73 -4.21
N VAL A 83 5.53 11.48 -3.95
CA VAL A 83 6.72 11.06 -3.17
C VAL A 83 6.60 11.33 -1.67
N ARG A 84 5.40 11.59 -1.15
CA ARG A 84 5.19 11.72 0.29
C ARG A 84 5.46 10.38 0.98
N PHE A 85 6.04 10.44 2.17
CA PHE A 85 6.20 9.26 3.01
C PHE A 85 4.90 8.95 3.75
N ILE A 86 4.45 7.72 3.62
CA ILE A 86 3.46 7.11 4.50
C ILE A 86 4.18 6.23 5.52
N THR A 87 3.64 6.15 6.73
CA THR A 87 4.16 5.27 7.78
C THR A 87 3.14 4.18 8.00
N SER A 88 3.57 2.93 7.88
CA SER A 88 2.73 1.76 8.08
C SER A 88 2.55 1.60 9.59
N GLY A 89 1.33 1.82 10.11
CA GLY A 89 1.02 1.57 11.52
C GLY A 89 0.51 0.14 11.70
N TRP A 90 1.32 -0.77 12.25
CA TRP A 90 0.83 -2.09 12.63
C TRP A 90 -0.08 -1.96 13.86
N LEU A 91 -1.39 -2.18 13.70
CA LEU A 91 -2.32 -2.37 14.80
C LEU A 91 -1.98 -3.69 15.52
N GLY A 92 -0.99 -3.71 16.42
CA GLY A 92 -0.84 -4.87 17.31
C GLY A 92 0.49 -5.20 17.98
N ILE A 93 1.57 -4.41 17.88
CA ILE A 93 2.80 -4.73 18.63
C ILE A 93 3.31 -3.50 19.37
N SER A 94 3.27 -3.59 20.70
CA SER A 94 3.85 -2.67 21.66
C SER A 94 5.33 -2.44 21.36
N ALA A 95 5.69 -1.19 21.10
CA ALA A 95 7.08 -0.76 20.91
C ALA A 95 7.94 -1.15 22.12
N THR A 96 8.69 -2.24 22.00
CA THR A 96 9.68 -2.63 23.02
C THR A 96 10.96 -1.86 22.73
N ARG A 97 11.23 -0.88 23.58
CA ARG A 97 12.44 -0.06 23.54
C ARG A 97 13.60 -0.89 24.06
N SER A 98 14.52 -1.29 23.18
CA SER A 98 15.85 -1.76 23.58
C SER A 98 16.89 -0.92 22.85
N GLN A 99 17.25 0.20 23.47
CA GLN A 99 18.42 0.99 23.10
C GLN A 99 19.65 0.27 23.61
N THR A 100 20.54 -0.15 22.70
CA THR A 100 21.99 -0.11 22.90
C THR A 100 22.66 -0.26 21.54
N CYS A 101 23.61 0.63 21.26
CA CYS A 101 24.56 0.54 20.15
C CYS A 101 25.29 -0.80 20.14
#